data_AF-A0A2K4Y9F3-F1
#
_entry.id   AF-A0A2K4Y9F3-F1
#
_cell.length_a   1.000
_cell.length_b   1.000
_cell.length_c   1.000
_cell.angle_alpha   90.00
_cell.angle_beta   90.00
_cell.angle_gamma   90.00
#
_symmetry.space_group_name_H-M   'P 1'
#
loop_
_entity.id
_entity.type
_entity.pdbx_description
1 polymer ?
#
loop_
_entity_poly.entity_id
_entity_poly.type
_entity_poly.pdbx_seq_one_letter_code
_entity_poly.pdbx_strand_id
1 'polypeptide(L)'
;MSNPAKILRYNTPFLGWVMFWFGLLKLIEPFRTQFNVQITNSRLPRSSIPMGIVGEISIGLSLLSASRLRRKHSPRANPLTSAASAALIANMAGATYVHLHPEVPAEVLPLRIKPPFIPLLCMWLAAVNVLAVHRDNDPRQPIRK
;
A
#
# COMPACT_ATOMS: atom_id res chain seq x y z
N MET A 1 17.84 15.38 8.19
CA MET A 1 16.36 15.35 8.04
C MET A 1 16.00 15.48 6.57
N SER A 2 15.37 14.46 5.98
CA SER A 2 14.94 14.46 4.58
C SER A 2 13.76 15.42 4.36
N ASN A 3 13.77 16.13 3.23
CA ASN A 3 12.73 17.11 2.88
C ASN A 3 11.39 16.38 2.60
N PRO A 4 10.28 16.71 3.30
CA PRO A 4 8.99 16.01 3.17
C PRO A 4 8.45 16.02 1.74
N ALA A 5 8.62 17.13 1.01
CA ALA A 5 8.21 17.23 -0.39
C ALA A 5 9.01 16.29 -1.31
N LYS A 6 10.31 16.08 -1.03
CA LYS A 6 11.12 15.10 -1.77
C LYS A 6 10.68 13.68 -1.47
N ILE A 7 10.41 13.35 -0.20
CA ILE A 7 9.93 12.03 0.21
C ILE A 7 8.63 11.70 -0.53
N LEU A 8 7.63 12.59 -0.48
CA LEU A 8 6.35 12.40 -1.16
C LEU A 8 6.52 12.26 -2.68
N ARG A 9 7.43 13.02 -3.29
CA ARG A 9 7.66 12.97 -4.74
C ARG A 9 8.19 11.61 -5.22
N TYR A 10 8.99 10.91 -4.42
CA TYR A 10 9.56 9.61 -4.81
C TYR A 10 8.77 8.43 -4.23
N ASN A 11 8.39 8.50 -2.96
CA ASN A 11 7.77 7.40 -2.24
C ASN A 11 6.32 7.14 -2.68
N THR A 12 5.55 8.20 -2.99
CA THR A 12 4.16 8.06 -3.48
C THR A 12 4.06 7.29 -4.80
N PRO A 13 4.79 7.65 -5.89
CA PRO A 13 4.73 6.87 -7.12
C PRO A 13 5.36 5.48 -6.98
N PHE A 14 6.40 5.32 -6.15
CA PHE A 14 6.99 4.00 -5.87
C PHE A 14 5.96 3.06 -5.24
N LEU A 15 5.34 3.45 -4.13
CA LEU A 15 4.26 2.70 -3.49
C LEU A 15 3.08 2.45 -4.43
N GLY A 16 2.73 3.43 -5.25
CA GLY A 16 1.66 3.31 -6.23
C GLY A 16 1.93 2.22 -7.27
N TRP A 17 3.14 2.19 -7.84
CA TRP A 17 3.56 1.14 -8.78
C TRP A 17 3.61 -0.23 -8.13
N VAL A 18 4.21 -0.33 -6.94
CA VAL A 18 4.31 -1.60 -6.20
C VAL A 18 2.90 -2.16 -5.95
N MET A 19 1.98 -1.37 -5.39
CA MET A 19 0.62 -1.83 -5.10
C MET A 19 -0.17 -2.20 -6.35
N PHE A 20 -0.03 -1.43 -7.42
CA PHE A 20 -0.70 -1.73 -8.68
C PHE A 20 -0.22 -3.05 -9.28
N TRP A 21 1.10 -3.28 -9.31
CA TRP A 21 1.67 -4.55 -9.81
C TRP A 21 1.32 -5.73 -8.91
N PHE A 22 1.38 -5.59 -7.58
CA PHE A 22 0.96 -6.65 -6.67
C PHE A 22 -0.52 -7.02 -6.83
N GLY A 23 -1.39 -6.02 -7.00
CA GLY A 23 -2.81 -6.25 -7.27
C GLY A 23 -3.05 -6.98 -8.59
N LEU A 24 -2.30 -6.65 -9.65
CA LEU A 24 -2.40 -7.37 -10.93
C LEU A 24 -1.81 -8.78 -10.88
N LEU A 25 -0.71 -8.99 -10.15
CA LEU A 25 -0.13 -10.32 -9.98
C LEU A 25 -1.13 -11.29 -9.36
N LYS A 26 -2.00 -10.82 -8.44
CA LYS A 26 -3.08 -11.64 -7.86
C LYS A 26 -4.15 -12.09 -8.86
N LEU A 27 -4.14 -11.59 -10.10
CA LEU A 27 -5.01 -12.07 -11.19
C LEU A 27 -4.38 -13.23 -11.98
N ILE A 28 -3.09 -13.49 -11.80
CA ILE A 28 -2.30 -14.45 -12.59
C ILE A 28 -1.93 -15.66 -11.72
N GLU A 29 -1.86 -16.85 -12.31
CA GLU A 29 -1.32 -18.04 -11.62
C GLU A 29 0.21 -17.96 -11.49
N PRO A 30 0.83 -18.48 -10.41
CA PRO A 30 0.23 -19.16 -9.25
C PRO A 30 -0.23 -18.21 -8.12
N PHE A 31 -0.03 -16.90 -8.26
CA PHE A 31 -0.30 -15.90 -7.21
C PHE A 31 -1.78 -15.82 -6.83
N ARG A 32 -2.68 -15.96 -7.81
CA ARG A 32 -4.13 -16.04 -7.58
C ARG A 32 -4.47 -17.20 -6.65
N THR A 33 -3.94 -18.39 -6.93
CA THR A 33 -4.16 -19.58 -6.10
C THR A 33 -3.56 -19.41 -4.71
N GLN A 34 -2.34 -18.87 -4.61
CA GLN A 34 -1.70 -18.58 -3.32
C GLN A 34 -2.53 -17.62 -2.46
N PHE A 35 -3.06 -16.55 -3.05
CA PHE A 35 -3.90 -15.59 -2.36
C PHE A 35 -5.25 -16.21 -1.93
N ASN A 36 -5.87 -17.03 -2.77
CA ASN A 36 -7.10 -17.75 -2.42
C ASN A 36 -6.89 -18.70 -1.23
N VAL A 37 -5.78 -19.45 -1.20
CA VAL A 37 -5.46 -20.36 -0.08
C VAL A 37 -5.20 -19.56 1.19
N GLN A 38 -4.47 -18.44 1.09
CA GLN A 38 -4.24 -17.54 2.23
C GLN A 38 -5.56 -17.05 2.86
N ILE A 39 -6.52 -16.58 2.05
CA ILE A 39 -7.82 -16.11 2.55
C ILE A 39 -8.65 -17.27 3.12
N THR A 40 -8.66 -18.41 2.43
CA THR A 40 -9.43 -19.60 2.85
C THR A 40 -8.93 -20.16 4.18
N ASN A 41 -7.61 -20.29 4.34
CA ASN A 41 -6.98 -20.80 5.57
C ASN A 41 -6.99 -19.78 6.70
N SER A 42 -7.10 -18.48 6.40
CA SER A 42 -7.29 -17.44 7.42
C SER A 42 -8.74 -17.32 7.89
N ARG A 43 -9.62 -18.23 7.45
CA ARG A 43 -11.07 -18.25 7.74
C ARG A 43 -11.77 -16.93 7.39
N LEU A 44 -11.20 -16.16 6.48
CA LEU A 44 -11.78 -14.91 6.03
C LEU A 44 -12.88 -15.20 5.00
N PRO A 45 -13.90 -14.33 4.91
CA PRO A 45 -14.95 -14.45 3.90
C PRO A 45 -14.35 -14.53 2.49
N ARG A 46 -14.92 -15.35 1.62
CA ARG A 46 -14.48 -15.41 0.21
C ARG A 46 -14.62 -14.06 -0.52
N SER A 47 -15.47 -13.16 -0.01
CA SER A 47 -15.57 -11.77 -0.49
C SER A 47 -14.31 -10.94 -0.23
N SER A 48 -13.44 -11.36 0.69
CA SER A 48 -12.13 -10.71 0.93
C SER A 48 -11.16 -10.91 -0.24
N ILE A 49 -11.37 -11.91 -1.10
CA ILE A 49 -10.54 -12.14 -2.31
C ILE A 49 -10.70 -10.97 -3.29
N PRO A 50 -11.89 -10.71 -3.87
CA PRO A 50 -12.06 -9.58 -4.78
C PRO A 50 -11.80 -8.24 -4.08
N MET A 51 -12.13 -8.12 -2.78
CA MET A 51 -11.87 -6.90 -2.03
C MET A 51 -10.38 -6.58 -1.87
N GLY A 52 -9.53 -7.59 -1.63
CA GLY A 52 -8.08 -7.41 -1.56
C GLY A 52 -7.45 -7.06 -2.91
N ILE A 53 -7.91 -7.70 -4.00
CA ILE A 53 -7.41 -7.43 -5.36
C ILE A 53 -7.81 -6.01 -5.79
N VAL A 54 -9.10 -5.69 -5.71
CA VAL A 54 -9.63 -4.37 -6.08
C VAL A 54 -9.04 -3.30 -5.17
N GLY A 55 -8.88 -3.57 -3.87
CA GLY A 55 -8.24 -2.68 -2.91
C GLY A 55 -6.81 -2.31 -3.33
N GLU A 56 -5.94 -3.29 -3.60
CA GLU A 56 -4.55 -3.05 -3.99
C GLU A 56 -4.43 -2.26 -5.29
N ILE A 57 -5.22 -2.61 -6.30
CA ILE A 57 -5.25 -1.91 -7.59
C ILE A 57 -5.73 -0.47 -7.40
N SER A 58 -6.80 -0.27 -6.63
CA SER A 58 -7.41 1.05 -6.40
C SER A 58 -6.49 1.97 -5.60
N ILE A 59 -5.81 1.44 -4.57
CA ILE A 59 -4.80 2.14 -3.78
C ILE A 59 -3.61 2.52 -4.67
N GLY A 60 -3.12 1.58 -5.49
CA GLY A 60 -2.02 1.82 -6.43
C GLY A 60 -2.34 2.95 -7.41
N LEU A 61 -3.50 2.89 -8.05
CA LEU A 61 -3.99 3.94 -8.96
C LEU A 61 -4.19 5.28 -8.24
N SER A 62 -4.69 5.27 -7.02
CA SER A 62 -4.90 6.49 -6.22
C SER A 62 -3.58 7.17 -5.89
N LEU A 63 -2.55 6.42 -5.49
CA LEU A 63 -1.20 6.94 -5.24
C LEU A 63 -0.53 7.46 -6.51
N LEU A 64 -0.64 6.73 -7.64
CA LEU A 64 -0.13 7.19 -8.93
C LEU A 64 -0.83 8.48 -9.39
N SER A 65 -2.14 8.57 -9.19
CA SER A 65 -2.93 9.77 -9.50
C SER A 65 -2.54 10.94 -8.59
N ALA A 66 -2.34 10.70 -7.30
CA ALA A 66 -1.84 11.69 -6.35
C ALA A 66 -0.46 12.22 -6.76
N SER A 67 0.44 11.35 -7.23
CA SER A 67 1.74 11.76 -7.77
C SER A 67 1.60 12.65 -9.01
N ARG A 68 0.63 12.38 -9.91
CA ARG A 68 0.36 13.22 -11.07
C ARG A 68 -0.20 14.59 -10.66
N LEU A 69 -1.12 14.62 -9.70
CA LEU A 69 -1.69 15.85 -9.14
C LEU A 69 -0.63 16.70 -8.44
N ARG A 70 0.32 16.07 -7.74
CA ARG A 70 1.44 16.77 -7.09
C ARG A 70 2.35 17.45 -8.10
N ARG A 71 2.64 16.81 -9.24
CA ARG A 71 3.39 17.45 -10.35
C ARG A 71 2.66 18.66 -10.95
N LYS A 72 1.34 18.70 -10.86
CA LYS A 72 0.50 19.82 -11.28
C LYS A 72 0.26 20.85 -10.16
N HIS A 73 0.96 20.75 -9.03
CA HIS A 73 0.78 21.61 -7.85
C HIS A 73 -0.68 21.68 -7.34
N SER A 74 -1.46 20.61 -7.55
CA SER A 74 -2.86 20.59 -7.14
C SER A 74 -3.00 20.48 -5.62
N PRO A 75 -3.86 21.29 -4.97
CA PRO A 75 -4.10 21.19 -3.53
C PRO A 75 -4.72 19.85 -3.11
N ARG A 76 -5.31 19.11 -4.07
CA ARG A 76 -5.89 17.78 -3.83
C ARG A 76 -4.85 16.67 -3.70
N ALA A 77 -3.58 16.94 -4.02
CA ALA A 77 -2.53 15.93 -3.98
C ALA A 77 -2.25 15.43 -2.56
N ASN A 78 -2.21 16.32 -1.56
CA ASN A 78 -1.97 16.00 -0.16
C ASN A 78 -3.08 15.13 0.46
N PRO A 79 -4.36 15.54 0.43
CA PRO A 79 -5.44 14.73 1.00
C PRO A 79 -5.57 13.38 0.28
N LEU A 80 -5.40 13.33 -1.05
CA LEU A 80 -5.45 12.07 -1.80
C LEU A 80 -4.28 11.14 -1.43
N THR A 81 -3.07 11.67 -1.28
CA THR A 81 -1.90 10.88 -0.84
C THR A 81 -2.12 10.32 0.56
N SER A 82 -2.67 11.13 1.48
CA SER A 82 -2.94 10.72 2.85
C SER A 82 -4.02 9.63 2.91
N ALA A 83 -5.15 9.85 2.24
CA ALA A 83 -6.25 8.88 2.20
C ALA A 83 -5.81 7.53 1.59
N ALA A 84 -5.08 7.58 0.46
CA ALA A 84 -4.58 6.36 -0.18
C ALA A 84 -3.52 5.65 0.68
N SER A 85 -2.67 6.40 1.40
CA SER A 85 -1.68 5.82 2.32
C SER A 85 -2.34 5.21 3.56
N ALA A 86 -3.42 5.81 4.09
CA ALA A 86 -4.19 5.23 5.18
C ALA A 86 -4.91 3.93 4.75
N ALA A 87 -5.53 3.92 3.57
CA ALA A 87 -6.12 2.73 2.99
C ALA A 87 -5.06 1.62 2.76
N LEU A 88 -3.86 2.01 2.32
CA LEU A 88 -2.72 1.10 2.19
C LEU A 88 -2.33 0.45 3.52
N ILE A 89 -2.25 1.24 4.60
CA ILE A 89 -1.95 0.71 5.94
C ILE A 89 -2.99 -0.33 6.35
N ALA A 90 -4.28 -0.03 6.19
CA ALA A 90 -5.35 -0.97 6.50
C ALA A 90 -5.26 -2.26 5.68
N ASN A 91 -4.98 -2.15 4.37
CA ASN A 91 -4.83 -3.30 3.49
C ASN A 91 -3.60 -4.16 3.85
N MET A 92 -2.46 -3.53 4.15
CA MET A 92 -1.25 -4.23 4.58
C MET A 92 -1.41 -4.84 5.98
N ALA A 93 -2.20 -4.26 6.87
CA ALA A 93 -2.53 -4.85 8.17
C ALA A 93 -3.34 -6.14 8.01
N GLY A 94 -4.35 -6.14 7.12
CA GLY A 94 -5.08 -7.36 6.76
C GLY A 94 -4.18 -8.44 6.17
N ALA A 95 -3.28 -8.06 5.25
CA ALA A 95 -2.30 -8.99 4.70
C ALA A 95 -1.35 -9.56 5.77
N THR A 96 -0.92 -8.72 6.72
CA THR A 96 -0.06 -9.13 7.85
C THR A 96 -0.78 -10.12 8.77
N TYR A 97 -2.05 -9.86 9.09
CA TYR A 97 -2.87 -10.79 9.87
C TYR A 97 -2.98 -12.16 9.21
N VAL A 98 -3.28 -12.18 7.90
CA VAL A 98 -3.34 -13.41 7.10
C VAL A 98 -2.01 -14.16 7.10
N HIS A 99 -0.88 -13.44 6.97
CA HIS A 99 0.45 -14.06 7.00
C HIS A 99 0.85 -14.60 8.38
N LEU A 100 0.36 -14.00 9.47
CA LEU A 100 0.63 -14.46 10.83
C LEU A 100 -0.30 -15.59 11.28
N HIS A 101 -1.35 -15.91 10.49
CA HIS A 101 -2.30 -16.95 10.85
C HIS A 101 -1.65 -18.34 10.78
N PRO A 102 -1.68 -19.14 11.87
CA PRO A 102 -0.92 -20.39 11.99
C PRO A 102 -1.35 -21.49 11.01
N GLU A 103 -2.57 -21.38 10.45
CA GLU A 103 -3.12 -22.33 9.47
C GLU A 103 -2.69 -22.02 8.01
N VAL A 104 -1.87 -20.98 7.75
CA VAL A 104 -1.34 -20.68 6.40
C VAL A 104 0.01 -21.38 6.20
N PRO A 105 0.09 -22.44 5.37
CA PRO A 105 1.32 -23.18 5.15
C PRO A 105 2.37 -22.32 4.42
N ALA A 106 3.65 -22.50 4.77
CA ALA A 106 4.74 -21.72 4.19
C ALA A 106 4.93 -21.94 2.67
N GLU A 107 4.34 -23.01 2.12
CA GLU A 107 4.39 -23.38 0.70
C GLU A 107 3.49 -22.52 -0.20
N VAL A 108 2.48 -21.83 0.35
CA VAL A 108 1.60 -20.92 -0.41
C VAL A 108 1.98 -19.46 -0.27
N LEU A 109 3.13 -19.17 0.33
CA LEU A 109 3.70 -17.83 0.35
C LEU A 109 4.46 -17.58 -0.96
N PRO A 110 4.20 -16.49 -1.69
CA PRO A 110 4.83 -16.19 -2.97
C PRO A 110 6.37 -16.14 -2.95
N LEU A 111 6.98 -16.08 -1.77
CA LEU A 111 8.43 -16.10 -1.57
C LEU A 111 8.94 -17.18 -0.60
N ARG A 112 8.08 -18.09 -0.08
CA ARG A 112 8.41 -19.05 1.00
C ARG A 112 9.00 -18.43 2.29
N ILE A 113 8.92 -17.11 2.44
CA ILE A 113 9.40 -16.38 3.61
C ILE A 113 8.24 -16.19 4.57
N LYS A 114 8.28 -16.87 5.72
CA LYS A 114 7.24 -16.88 6.78
C LYS A 114 6.84 -15.48 7.27
N PRO A 115 7.76 -14.50 7.47
CA PRO A 115 7.38 -13.17 7.93
C PRO A 115 6.90 -12.25 6.79
N PRO A 116 5.85 -11.42 7.02
CA PRO A 116 5.34 -10.46 6.04
C PRO A 116 6.24 -9.22 5.92
N PHE A 117 7.50 -9.40 5.51
CA PHE A 117 8.44 -8.30 5.33
C PHE A 117 7.97 -7.26 4.30
N ILE A 118 7.39 -7.71 3.18
CA ILE A 118 6.91 -6.81 2.13
C ILE A 118 5.70 -5.99 2.61
N PRO A 119 4.64 -6.59 3.20
CA PRO A 119 3.56 -5.83 3.81
C PRO A 119 4.02 -4.83 4.87
N LEU A 120 4.92 -5.26 5.78
CA LEU A 120 5.45 -4.40 6.84
C LEU A 120 6.26 -3.23 6.28
N LEU A 121 7.09 -3.47 5.26
CA LEU A 121 7.85 -2.41 4.58
C LEU A 121 6.93 -1.42 3.88
N CYS A 122 5.90 -1.90 3.16
CA CYS A 122 4.92 -1.04 2.51
C CYS A 122 4.13 -0.22 3.53
N MET A 123 3.75 -0.84 4.65
CA MET A 123 3.06 -0.18 5.76
C MET A 123 3.92 0.92 6.40
N TRP A 124 5.21 0.65 6.62
CA TRP A 124 6.17 1.65 7.10
C TRP A 124 6.28 2.83 6.12
N LEU A 125 6.48 2.55 4.83
CA LEU A 125 6.59 3.58 3.80
C LEU A 125 5.29 4.40 3.67
N ALA A 126 4.13 3.77 3.85
CA ALA A 126 2.84 4.43 3.88
C ALA A 126 2.70 5.36 5.10
N ALA A 127 3.13 4.91 6.28
CA ALA A 127 3.17 5.74 7.48
C ALA A 127 4.10 6.95 7.31
N VAL A 128 5.26 6.75 6.68
CA VAL A 128 6.17 7.85 6.32
C VAL A 128 5.49 8.85 5.37
N ASN A 129 4.69 8.39 4.39
CA ASN A 129 3.91 9.29 3.53
C ASN A 129 2.89 10.10 4.32
N VAL A 130 2.13 9.49 5.23
CA VAL A 130 1.15 10.21 6.08
C VAL A 130 1.85 11.28 6.91
N LEU A 131 2.95 10.92 7.59
CA LEU A 131 3.73 11.87 8.39
C LEU A 131 4.34 12.98 7.53
N ALA A 132 4.81 12.66 6.33
CA ALA A 132 5.34 13.65 5.40
C ALA A 132 4.26 14.62 4.90
N VAL A 133 3.03 14.14 4.63
CA VAL A 133 1.89 15.02 4.29
C VAL A 133 1.52 15.92 5.46
N HIS A 134 1.46 15.40 6.68
CA HIS A 134 1.19 16.21 7.87
C HIS A 134 2.22 17.32 8.08
N ARG A 135 3.51 17.03 7.81
CA ARG A 135 4.59 18.02 7.89
C ARG A 135 4.58 19.03 6.73
N ASP A 136 4.16 18.61 5.54
CA ASP A 136 4.02 19.49 4.35
C ASP A 136 2.86 20.48 4.50
N ASN A 137 1.81 20.08 5.23
CA ASN A 137 0.66 20.93 5.55
C ASN A 137 0.87 21.81 6.81
N ASP A 138 1.98 21.67 7.53
CA ASP A 138 2.24 22.47 8.73
C ASP A 138 2.55 23.93 8.34
N PRO A 139 1.70 24.90 8.72
CA PRO A 139 1.89 26.32 8.38
C PRO A 139 3.16 26.93 8.98
N ARG A 140 3.86 26.23 9.88
CA ARG A 140 5.15 26.65 10.45
C ARG A 140 6.34 26.37 9.55
N GLN A 141 6.16 25.66 8.43
CA GLN A 141 7.24 25.47 7.46
C GLN A 141 7.42 26.73 6.59
N PRO A 142 8.66 27.17 6.32
CA PRO A 142 8.89 28.33 5.48
C PRO A 142 8.33 28.08 4.08
N ILE A 143 7.49 29.01 3.61
CA ILE A 143 6.91 29.01 2.27
C ILE A 143 8.06 28.97 1.26
N ARG A 144 8.28 27.81 0.64
CA ARG A 144 9.19 27.70 -0.50
C ARG A 144 8.50 28.33 -1.71
N LYS A 145 8.87 29.58 -1.98
CA LYS A 145 8.72 30.20 -3.31
C LYS A 145 9.54 29.43 -4.35
#